data_AF-A0A2K3JRI4-F1
#
_entry.id   AF-A0A2K3JRI4-F1
#
_cell.length_a   1.000
_cell.length_b   1.000
_cell.length_c   1.000
_cell.angle_alpha   90.00
_cell.angle_beta   90.00
_cell.angle_gamma   90.00
#
_symmetry.space_group_name_H-M   'P 1'
#
loop_
_entity.id
_entity.type
_entity.pdbx_description
1 polymer ?
#
loop_
_entity_poly.entity_id
_entity_poly.type
_entity_poly.pdbx_seq_one_letter_code
_entity_poly.pdbx_strand_id
1 'polypeptide(L)'
;MVVVKVIKTGAISSATGVSLMKSITRLLNQEWEVRITHSYREANMCAHALANIGCSLDLNIMFFDECPSQVVDLLSDDNRGFLSPRVIPL
;
A
#
# COMPACT_ATOMS: atom_id res chain seq x y z
N MET A 1 -5.09 -13.84 -3.64
CA MET A 1 -5.69 -12.48 -3.56
C MET A 1 -6.18 -12.02 -4.92
N VAL A 2 -7.34 -11.36 -4.97
CA VAL A 2 -7.96 -10.87 -6.21
C VAL A 2 -7.12 -9.78 -6.90
N VAL A 3 -6.62 -8.79 -6.16
CA VAL A 3 -5.86 -7.65 -6.73
C VAL A 3 -4.56 -8.10 -7.41
N VAL A 4 -3.77 -8.96 -6.75
CA VAL A 4 -2.53 -9.50 -7.35
C VAL A 4 -2.81 -10.24 -8.65
N LYS A 5 -3.91 -11.01 -8.71
CA LYS A 5 -4.31 -11.72 -9.94
C LYS A 5 -4.65 -10.72 -11.04
N VAL A 6 -5.48 -9.71 -10.75
CA VAL A 6 -5.87 -8.67 -11.71
C VAL A 6 -4.65 -7.94 -12.28
N ILE A 7 -3.68 -7.58 -11.44
CA ILE A 7 -2.48 -6.89 -11.91
C ILE A 7 -1.64 -7.80 -12.81
N LYS A 8 -1.46 -9.07 -12.44
CA LYS A 8 -0.66 -10.02 -13.24
C LYS A 8 -1.33 -10.41 -14.56
N THR A 9 -2.66 -10.50 -14.60
CA THR A 9 -3.39 -10.92 -15.81
C THR A 9 -3.85 -9.75 -16.66
N GLY A 10 -3.82 -8.51 -16.15
CA GLY A 10 -4.37 -7.33 -16.81
C GLY A 10 -5.90 -7.36 -16.99
N ALA A 11 -6.60 -8.30 -16.35
CA ALA A 11 -8.03 -8.55 -16.58
C ALA A 11 -8.88 -7.70 -15.63
N ILE A 12 -9.49 -6.64 -16.17
CA ILE A 12 -10.34 -5.70 -15.43
C ILE A 12 -11.76 -5.80 -15.97
N SER A 13 -12.73 -5.94 -15.09
CA SER A 13 -14.16 -5.94 -15.44
C SER A 13 -14.86 -4.61 -15.14
N SER A 14 -14.23 -3.68 -14.39
CA SER A 14 -14.83 -2.40 -14.02
C SER A 14 -14.34 -1.23 -14.89
N ALA A 15 -15.26 -0.39 -15.36
CA ALA A 15 -14.93 0.81 -16.12
C ALA A 15 -14.07 1.81 -15.31
N THR A 16 -14.34 1.94 -14.01
CA THR A 16 -13.63 2.85 -13.10
C THR A 16 -12.17 2.44 -12.87
N GLY A 17 -11.84 1.14 -12.95
CA GLY A 17 -10.49 0.63 -12.68
C GLY A 17 -9.54 0.71 -13.88
N VAL A 18 -10.04 0.97 -15.09
CA VAL A 18 -9.25 0.88 -16.32
C VAL A 18 -8.12 1.92 -16.37
N SER A 19 -8.38 3.16 -15.98
CA SER A 19 -7.36 4.24 -16.02
C SER A 19 -6.21 3.97 -15.05
N LEU A 20 -6.54 3.55 -13.83
CA LEU A 20 -5.55 3.17 -12.81
C LEU A 20 -4.69 2.01 -13.29
N MET A 21 -5.31 0.97 -13.83
CA MET A 21 -4.57 -0.19 -14.31
C MET A 21 -3.71 0.09 -15.54
N LYS A 22 -4.15 0.93 -16.48
CA LYS A 22 -3.27 1.41 -17.57
C LYS A 22 -2.02 2.08 -17.01
N SER A 23 -2.17 2.85 -15.94
CA SER A 23 -1.06 3.53 -15.27
C SER A 23 -0.12 2.54 -14.57
N ILE A 24 -0.68 1.54 -13.87
CA ILE A 24 0.09 0.44 -13.25
C ILE A 24 0.86 -0.34 -14.31
N THR A 25 0.21 -0.80 -15.38
CA THR A 25 0.86 -1.56 -16.46
C THR A 25 1.98 -0.75 -17.13
N ARG A 26 1.77 0.57 -17.34
CA ARG A 26 2.82 1.44 -17.87
C ARG A 26 4.06 1.48 -16.96
N LEU A 27 3.88 1.54 -15.65
CA LEU A 27 4.98 1.48 -14.70
C LEU A 27 5.66 0.11 -14.73
N LEU A 28 4.90 -0.98 -14.72
CA LEU A 28 5.46 -2.34 -14.75
C LEU A 28 6.27 -2.66 -16.00
N ASN A 29 6.00 -2.00 -17.13
CA ASN A 29 6.70 -2.21 -18.40
C ASN A 29 8.00 -1.40 -18.55
N GLN A 30 8.43 -0.65 -17.53
CA GLN A 30 9.74 0.03 -17.56
C GLN A 30 10.89 -0.99 -17.41
N GLU A 31 12.14 -0.54 -17.51
CA GLU A 31 13.33 -1.40 -17.40
C GLU A 31 13.72 -1.64 -15.93
N TRP A 32 12.94 -2.45 -15.21
CA TRP A 32 13.15 -2.84 -13.81
C TRP A 32 12.52 -4.20 -13.49
N GLU A 33 13.06 -4.91 -12.50
CA GLU A 33 12.53 -6.20 -12.05
C GLU A 33 11.49 -5.98 -10.95
N VAL A 34 10.23 -6.32 -11.21
CA VAL A 34 9.11 -6.11 -10.27
C VAL A 34 8.54 -7.42 -9.77
N ARG A 35 8.50 -7.61 -8.46
CA ARG A 35 7.82 -8.72 -7.80
C ARG A 35 6.53 -8.25 -7.12
N ILE A 36 5.39 -8.76 -7.60
CA ILE A 36 4.07 -8.47 -7.03
C ILE A 36 3.67 -9.57 -6.05
N THR A 37 3.66 -9.24 -4.77
CA THR A 37 3.22 -10.10 -3.66
C THR A 37 2.08 -9.46 -2.88
N HIS A 38 1.32 -10.29 -2.18
CA HIS A 38 0.41 -9.81 -1.16
C HIS A 38 1.10 -9.81 0.19
N SER A 39 0.93 -8.75 0.97
CA SER A 39 1.29 -8.70 2.38
C SER A 39 0.03 -8.52 3.23
N TYR A 40 0.03 -9.12 4.41
CA TYR A 40 -1.01 -8.86 5.41
C TYR A 40 -0.95 -7.40 5.85
N ARG A 41 -2.10 -6.85 6.28
CA ARG A 41 -2.18 -5.45 6.71
C ARG A 41 -1.25 -5.17 7.88
N GLU A 42 -1.13 -6.13 8.79
CA GLU A 42 -0.26 -6.12 9.98
C GLU A 42 1.21 -5.92 9.61
N ALA A 43 1.66 -6.54 8.52
CA ALA A 43 3.02 -6.39 7.99
C ALA A 43 3.16 -5.18 7.03
N ASN A 44 2.14 -4.33 6.95
CA ASN A 44 2.14 -3.13 6.12
C ASN A 44 1.50 -1.93 6.84
N MET A 45 1.63 -1.90 8.17
CA MET A 45 0.95 -0.92 9.04
C MET A 45 1.46 0.50 8.80
N CYS A 46 2.77 0.70 8.56
CA CYS A 46 3.32 2.01 8.22
C CYS A 46 2.68 2.60 6.95
N ALA A 47 2.63 1.81 5.87
CA ALA A 47 2.00 2.26 4.62
C ALA A 47 0.49 2.50 4.80
N HIS A 48 -0.18 1.68 5.61
CA HIS A 48 -1.59 1.88 5.93
C HIS A 48 -1.83 3.20 6.70
N ALA A 49 -1.00 3.51 7.70
CA ALA A 49 -1.08 4.75 8.45
C ALA A 49 -0.82 5.96 7.55
N LEU A 50 0.22 5.93 6.71
CA LEU A 50 0.51 7.00 5.74
C LEU A 50 -0.63 7.22 4.75
N ALA A 51 -1.26 6.15 4.25
CA ALA A 51 -2.42 6.26 3.36
C ALA A 51 -3.62 6.92 4.06
N ASN A 52 -3.87 6.62 5.34
CA ASN A 52 -4.94 7.26 6.10
C ASN A 52 -4.65 8.72 6.39
N ILE A 53 -3.39 9.08 6.67
CA ILE A 53 -2.96 10.47 6.79
C ILE A 53 -3.24 11.19 5.47
N GLY A 54 -2.76 10.66 4.34
CA GLY A 54 -3.01 11.22 3.01
C GLY A 54 -4.49 11.40 2.69
N CYS A 55 -5.33 10.42 3.03
CA CYS A 55 -6.79 10.50 2.83
C CYS A 55 -7.47 11.58 3.69
N SER A 56 -6.85 11.95 4.83
CA SER A 56 -7.38 12.95 5.76
C SER A 56 -6.83 14.36 5.47
N LEU A 57 -5.86 14.48 4.58
CA LEU A 57 -5.27 15.76 4.18
C LEU A 57 -6.05 16.34 3.00
N ASP A 58 -6.38 17.63 3.07
CA ASP A 58 -6.98 18.37 1.95
C ASP A 58 -5.98 18.68 0.82
N LEU A 59 -4.71 18.31 1.00
CA LEU A 59 -3.61 18.57 0.06
C LEU A 59 -3.41 17.38 -0.90
N ASN A 60 -3.07 17.68 -2.16
CA ASN A 60 -2.80 16.65 -3.16
C ASN A 60 -1.55 15.81 -2.86
N ILE A 61 -0.48 16.42 -2.33
CA ILE A 61 0.79 15.76 -1.98
C ILE A 61 1.40 16.49 -0.77
N MET A 62 1.92 15.73 0.19
CA MET A 62 2.67 16.24 1.35
C MET A 62 4.00 15.52 1.46
N PHE A 63 5.06 16.27 1.72
CA PHE A 63 6.39 15.75 2.05
C PHE A 63 6.65 15.99 3.53
N PHE A 64 7.27 15.02 4.18
CA PHE A 64 7.67 15.13 5.57
C PHE A 64 9.19 15.07 5.65
N ASP A 65 9.80 16.09 6.26
CA ASP A 65 11.25 16.11 6.52
C ASP A 65 11.63 15.14 7.66
N GLU A 66 10.70 14.87 8.57
CA GLU A 66 10.82 13.93 9.69
C GLU A 66 9.66 12.92 9.70
N CYS A 67 9.83 11.79 10.38
CA CYS A 67 8.76 10.80 10.49
C CYS A 67 7.53 11.40 11.22
N PRO A 68 6.31 11.32 10.64
CA PRO A 68 5.10 11.80 11.32
C PRO A 68 4.88 11.07 12.65
N SER A 69 4.49 11.79 13.69
CA SER A 69 4.30 11.23 15.04
C SER A 69 3.33 10.04 15.07
N GLN A 70 2.35 10.00 14.17
CA GLN A 70 1.39 8.90 14.04
C GLN A 70 2.00 7.61 13.47
N VAL A 71 3.21 7.66 12.92
CA VAL A 71 3.91 6.54 12.27
C VAL A 71 5.16 6.11 13.03
N VAL A 72 5.72 6.96 13.92
CA VAL A 72 6.98 6.70 14.64
C VAL A 72 6.97 5.35 15.38
N ASP A 73 5.90 5.04 16.11
CA ASP A 73 5.80 3.79 16.86
C ASP A 73 5.68 2.58 15.91
N LEU A 74 4.87 2.72 14.85
CA LEU A 74 4.72 1.67 13.83
C LEU A 74 6.04 1.37 13.12
N LEU A 75 6.82 2.41 12.82
CA LEU A 75 8.14 2.28 12.21
C LEU A 75 9.13 1.59 13.17
N SER A 76 9.05 1.92 14.45
CA SER A 76 9.89 1.30 15.48
C SER A 76 9.58 -0.19 15.65
N ASP A 77 8.30 -0.54 15.63
CA ASP A 77 7.82 -1.93 15.70
C ASP A 77 8.20 -2.73 14.45
N ASP A 78 8.02 -2.15 13.26
CA ASP A 78 8.39 -2.75 11.97
C ASP A 78 9.90 -3.05 11.91
N ASN A 79 10.74 -2.09 12.34
CA ASN A 79 12.20 -2.26 12.40
C ASN A 79 12.63 -3.36 13.39
N ARG A 80 11.82 -3.62 14.43
CA ARG A 80 12.05 -4.71 15.40
C ARG A 80 11.46 -6.05 14.94
N GLY A 81 10.76 -6.09 13.81
CA GLY A 81 10.06 -7.27 13.31
C GLY A 81 8.83 -7.66 14.16
N PHE A 82 8.27 -6.71 14.91
CA PHE A 82 7.11 -6.98 15.74
C PHE A 82 5.87 -7.15 14.87
N LEU A 83 5.20 -8.28 15.01
CA LEU A 83 3.93 -8.56 14.34
C LEU A 83 2.82 -8.46 15.37
N SER A 84 1.92 -7.49 15.23
CA SER A 84 0.70 -7.41 16.05
C SER A 84 -0.44 -8.13 15.32
N PRO A 85 -0.82 -9.36 15.70
CA PRO A 85 -1.95 -10.04 15.10
C PRO A 85 -3.26 -9.28 15.38
N ARG A 86 -4.16 -9.23 14.40
CA ARG A 86 -5.54 -8.78 14.64
C ARG A 86 -6.27 -9.80 15.51
N VAL A 87 -6.63 -9.39 16.71
CA VAL A 87 -7.63 -10.12 17.51
C VAL A 87 -8.99 -9.80 16.92
N ILE A 88 -9.58 -10.75 16.18
CA ILE A 88 -10.96 -10.65 15.70
C ILE A 88 -11.83 -11.22 16.81
N PRO A 89 -12.72 -10.42 17.46
CA PRO A 89 -13.67 -10.96 18.43
C PRO A 89 -14.57 -12.00 17.75
N LEU A 90 -14.79 -13.13 18.41
CA LEU A 90 -15.77 -14.15 18.00
C LEU A 90 -17.20 -13.63 18.13
#